data_AF-A0A0T5ZED5-F1
#
_entry.id   AF-A0A0T5ZED5-F1
#
_cell.length_a   1.000
_cell.length_b   1.000
_cell.length_c   1.000
_cell.angle_alpha   90.00
_cell.angle_beta   90.00
_cell.angle_gamma   90.00
#
_symmetry.space_group_name_H-M   'P 1'
#
loop_
_entity.id
_entity.type
_entity.pdbx_description
1 polymer ?
#
loop_
_entity_poly.entity_id
_entity_poly.type
_entity_poly.pdbx_seq_one_letter_code
_entity_poly.pdbx_strand_id
1 'polypeptide(L)'
;MQDPNPLPWGAQDRFQAHFIVRKNTERNNTDFIARTILSTQGHFGSKKIKGVKWNGGKLAKILDDDSALAEMIQKQSVNDATIFVDPTENAVRIYGKWKNNFEFGISKELFEIYDKIAGHIKAL
;
A
#
# COMPACT_ATOMS: atom_id res chain seq x y z
N MET A 1 -4.72 38.96 -7.63
CA MET A 1 -3.56 39.22 -8.49
C MET A 1 -3.04 37.88 -8.94
N GLN A 2 -3.15 37.58 -10.24
CA GLN A 2 -2.77 36.30 -10.84
C GLN A 2 -1.28 36.36 -11.19
N ASP A 3 -0.52 35.30 -10.90
CA ASP A 3 0.93 35.27 -11.11
C ASP A 3 1.25 35.49 -12.61
N PRO A 4 2.01 36.55 -12.99
CA PRO A 4 2.34 36.84 -14.38
C PRO A 4 3.28 35.81 -15.01
N ASN A 5 3.86 34.90 -14.23
CA ASN A 5 4.77 33.87 -14.71
C ASN A 5 4.40 32.50 -14.10
N PRO A 6 3.24 31.91 -14.48
CA PRO A 6 2.86 30.61 -13.97
C PRO A 6 3.97 29.62 -14.31
N LEU A 7 4.53 28.98 -13.27
CA LEU A 7 5.55 27.95 -13.47
C LEU A 7 5.04 26.91 -14.48
N PRO A 8 5.87 26.47 -15.46
CA PRO A 8 5.43 25.61 -16.57
C PRO A 8 5.07 24.17 -16.12
N TRP A 9 5.16 23.90 -14.82
CA TRP A 9 4.68 22.66 -14.22
C TRP A 9 3.15 22.70 -14.19
N GLY A 10 2.52 22.31 -15.31
CA GLY A 10 1.14 21.83 -15.31
C GLY A 10 0.98 20.69 -14.30
N ALA A 11 -0.26 20.19 -14.10
CA ALA A 11 -0.50 19.07 -13.19
C ALA A 11 0.44 17.90 -13.51
N GLN A 12 1.41 17.65 -12.63
CA GLN A 12 2.45 16.65 -12.87
C GLN A 12 1.80 15.25 -12.84
N ASP A 13 2.08 14.42 -13.84
CA ASP A 13 1.50 13.08 -13.93
C ASP A 13 1.82 12.24 -12.69
N ARG A 14 0.78 11.57 -12.17
CA ARG A 14 0.87 10.69 -11.00
C ARG A 14 0.41 9.29 -11.38
N PHE A 15 1.18 8.31 -10.94
CA PHE A 15 0.98 6.89 -11.25
C PHE A 15 0.78 6.10 -9.96
N GLN A 16 0.00 5.02 -10.05
CA GLN A 16 -0.22 4.09 -8.95
C GLN A 16 -0.33 2.69 -9.52
N ALA A 17 0.44 1.76 -8.97
CA ALA A 17 0.34 0.35 -9.32
C ALA A 17 -0.73 -0.32 -8.45
N HIS A 18 -1.59 -1.11 -9.09
CA HIS A 18 -2.63 -1.89 -8.43
C HIS A 18 -2.41 -3.37 -8.70
N PHE A 19 -2.24 -4.15 -7.65
CA PHE A 19 -2.21 -5.61 -7.72
C PHE A 19 -3.64 -6.13 -7.52
N ILE A 20 -4.15 -6.89 -8.49
CA ILE A 20 -5.56 -7.30 -8.53
C ILE A 20 -5.66 -8.79 -8.22
N VAL A 21 -6.30 -9.13 -7.11
CA VAL A 21 -6.63 -10.50 -6.73
C VAL A 21 -8.09 -10.75 -7.08
N ARG A 22 -8.35 -11.63 -8.07
CA ARG A 22 -9.73 -12.00 -8.41
C ARG A 22 -10.33 -12.84 -7.30
N LYS A 23 -11.43 -12.37 -6.73
CA LYS A 23 -12.18 -13.02 -5.67
C LYS A 23 -13.57 -12.43 -5.63
N ASN A 24 -14.60 -13.28 -5.62
CA ASN A 24 -15.96 -12.78 -5.40
C ASN A 24 -16.07 -12.36 -3.93
N THR A 25 -16.18 -11.05 -3.68
CA THR A 25 -16.27 -10.52 -2.32
C THR A 25 -17.70 -10.22 -1.90
N GLU A 26 -18.70 -10.53 -2.75
CA GLU A 26 -20.11 -10.20 -2.54
C GLU A 26 -20.29 -8.73 -2.11
N ARG A 27 -20.06 -7.80 -3.06
CA ARG A 27 -20.15 -6.34 -2.90
C ARG A 27 -19.46 -5.76 -1.66
N ASN A 28 -18.21 -5.32 -1.85
CA ASN A 28 -17.51 -4.43 -0.92
C ASN A 28 -17.46 -4.95 0.52
N ASN A 29 -17.26 -6.26 0.70
CA ASN A 29 -17.12 -6.85 2.04
C ASN A 29 -15.95 -6.19 2.79
N THR A 30 -16.30 -5.50 3.88
CA THR A 30 -15.38 -4.76 4.74
C THR A 30 -14.33 -5.65 5.39
N ASP A 31 -14.54 -6.97 5.42
CA ASP A 31 -13.56 -7.96 5.88
C ASP A 31 -12.23 -7.88 5.13
N PHE A 32 -12.24 -7.49 3.85
CA PHE A 32 -11.03 -7.37 3.03
C PHE A 32 -10.35 -6.01 3.10
N ILE A 33 -10.95 -5.02 3.78
CA ILE A 33 -10.31 -3.71 3.94
C ILE A 33 -9.14 -3.87 4.89
N ALA A 34 -7.94 -3.45 4.48
CA ALA A 34 -6.77 -3.40 5.35
C ALA A 34 -5.84 -2.24 4.95
N ARG A 35 -5.33 -1.50 5.94
CA ARG A 35 -4.42 -0.35 5.74
C ARG A 35 -3.29 -0.42 6.73
N THR A 36 -2.06 -0.23 6.28
CA THR A 36 -0.90 -0.20 7.17
C THR A 36 -0.91 1.04 8.08
N ILE A 37 -0.68 0.84 9.37
CA ILE A 37 -0.32 1.87 10.35
C ILE A 37 1.16 1.69 10.67
N LEU A 38 1.97 2.66 10.27
CA LEU A 38 3.42 2.62 10.44
C LEU A 38 3.84 3.42 11.67
N SER A 39 4.58 2.79 12.59
CA SER A 39 5.35 3.49 13.60
C SER A 39 6.72 3.83 13.02
N THR A 40 7.09 5.12 13.00
CA THR A 40 8.34 5.59 12.40
C THR A 40 9.17 6.37 13.40
N GLN A 41 10.49 6.32 13.25
CA GLN A 41 11.45 7.09 14.05
C GLN A 41 12.37 7.90 13.13
N GLY A 42 12.72 9.12 13.55
CA GLY A 42 13.57 10.05 12.78
C GLY A 42 12.76 11.15 12.07
N HIS A 43 13.45 11.96 11.28
CA HIS A 43 12.87 13.12 10.61
C HIS A 43 13.12 13.09 9.09
N PHE A 44 12.18 13.64 8.31
CA PHE A 44 12.30 13.77 6.86
C PHE A 44 12.69 12.47 6.14
N GLY A 45 13.72 12.50 5.29
CA GLY A 45 14.19 11.37 4.49
C GLY A 45 14.95 10.29 5.26
N SER A 46 15.30 10.52 6.53
CA SER A 46 15.95 9.51 7.38
C SER A 46 14.96 8.71 8.23
N LYS A 47 13.65 8.89 8.02
CA LYS A 47 12.62 8.13 8.72
C LYS A 47 12.76 6.63 8.45
N LYS A 48 12.91 5.87 9.54
CA LYS A 48 12.92 4.41 9.53
C LYS A 48 11.64 3.88 10.16
N ILE A 49 11.16 2.75 9.65
CA ILE A 49 9.99 2.05 10.19
C ILE A 49 10.45 1.23 11.39
N LYS A 50 9.74 1.36 12.51
CA LYS A 50 9.97 0.62 13.75
C LYS A 50 8.89 -0.41 14.04
N GLY A 51 7.70 -0.20 13.49
CA GLY A 51 6.59 -1.11 13.66
C GLY A 51 5.60 -0.97 12.52
N VAL A 52 4.96 -2.09 12.20
CA VAL A 52 3.90 -2.19 11.20
C VAL A 52 2.71 -2.79 11.94
N LYS A 53 1.57 -2.13 11.81
CA LYS A 53 0.26 -2.65 12.20
C LYS A 53 -0.69 -2.52 11.03
N TRP A 54 -1.84 -3.17 11.11
CA TRP A 54 -2.91 -3.08 10.14
C TRP A 54 -4.19 -2.59 10.79
N ASN A 55 -4.98 -1.85 10.02
CA ASN A 55 -6.30 -1.40 10.42
C ASN A 55 -7.31 -1.74 9.33
N GLY A 56 -8.45 -2.29 9.73
CA GLY A 56 -9.52 -2.70 8.84
C GLY A 56 -10.31 -3.89 9.37
N GLY A 57 -10.82 -4.70 8.44
CA GLY A 57 -11.66 -5.85 8.73
C GLY A 57 -10.88 -7.10 9.15
N LYS A 58 -11.47 -8.27 8.91
CA LYS A 58 -10.88 -9.57 9.26
C LYS A 58 -9.49 -9.80 8.66
N LEU A 59 -9.26 -9.35 7.41
CA LEU A 59 -7.97 -9.43 6.75
C LEU A 59 -6.88 -8.68 7.53
N ALA A 60 -7.18 -7.49 8.07
CA ALA A 60 -6.19 -6.70 8.82
C ALA A 60 -5.62 -7.49 10.01
N LYS A 61 -6.47 -8.23 10.74
CA LYS A 61 -6.02 -9.09 11.86
C LYS A 61 -5.09 -10.20 11.39
N ILE A 62 -5.43 -10.86 10.28
CA ILE A 62 -4.60 -11.93 9.69
C ILE A 62 -3.24 -11.38 9.25
N LEU A 63 -3.21 -10.18 8.66
CA LEU A 63 -1.96 -9.54 8.24
C LEU A 63 -1.12 -9.06 9.44
N ASP A 64 -1.75 -8.69 10.56
CA ASP A 64 -1.06 -8.33 11.81
C ASP A 64 -0.41 -9.54 12.49
N ASP A 65 -1.01 -10.74 12.36
CA ASP A 65 -0.49 -11.98 12.94
C ASP A 65 0.69 -12.56 12.13
N ASP A 66 0.95 -12.07 10.91
CA ASP A 66 2.06 -12.51 10.06
C ASP A 66 3.35 -11.72 10.32
N SER A 67 4.14 -12.21 11.27
CA SER A 67 5.42 -11.58 11.65
C SER A 67 6.41 -11.45 10.48
N ALA A 68 6.44 -12.45 9.58
CA ALA A 68 7.32 -12.42 8.42
C ALA A 68 6.90 -11.34 7.41
N LEU A 69 5.60 -11.13 7.20
CA LEU A 69 5.11 -10.00 6.40
C LEU A 69 5.50 -8.67 7.03
N ALA A 70 5.35 -8.54 8.34
CA ALA A 70 5.74 -7.32 9.06
C ALA A 70 7.24 -7.02 8.90
N GLU A 71 8.11 -8.02 9.00
CA GLU A 71 9.55 -7.88 8.78
C GLU A 71 9.91 -7.44 7.36
N MET A 72 9.20 -7.96 6.34
CA MET A 72 9.40 -7.56 4.95
C MET A 72 9.01 -6.09 4.73
N ILE A 73 7.88 -5.66 5.29
CA ILE A 73 7.38 -4.28 5.19
C ILE A 73 8.29 -3.30 5.94
N GLN A 74 8.82 -3.67 7.10
CA GLN A 74 9.73 -2.81 7.88
C GLN A 74 11.03 -2.43 7.13
N LYS A 75 11.46 -3.27 6.18
CA LYS A 75 12.66 -3.02 5.36
C LYS A 75 12.40 -2.04 4.21
N GLN A 76 11.15 -1.70 3.93
CA GLN A 76 10.77 -0.80 2.85
C GLN A 76 10.89 0.68 3.23
N SER A 77 10.84 1.54 2.22
CA SER A 77 10.66 2.98 2.44
C SER A 77 9.30 3.25 3.08
N VAL A 78 9.13 4.39 3.77
CA VAL A 78 7.82 4.78 4.34
C VAL A 78 6.73 4.84 3.25
N ASN A 79 7.09 5.21 2.03
CA ASN A 79 6.15 5.30 0.92
C ASN A 79 5.72 3.92 0.42
N ASP A 80 6.65 2.98 0.27
CA ASP A 80 6.37 1.63 -0.21
C ASP A 80 5.73 0.74 0.87
N ALA A 81 6.05 1.01 2.14
CA ALA A 81 5.40 0.37 3.28
C ALA A 81 3.98 0.89 3.54
N THR A 82 3.57 2.01 2.91
CA THR A 82 2.19 2.47 3.00
C THR A 82 1.34 1.70 2.00
N ILE A 83 0.67 0.66 2.48
CA ILE A 83 -0.09 -0.27 1.66
C ILE A 83 -1.57 -0.19 2.03
N PHE A 84 -2.40 -0.22 0.99
CA PHE A 84 -3.85 -0.23 1.08
C PHE A 84 -4.37 -1.49 0.39
N VAL A 85 -5.37 -2.11 1.02
CA VAL A 85 -6.13 -3.23 0.48
C VAL A 85 -7.59 -2.84 0.54
N ASP A 86 -8.25 -2.77 -0.62
CA ASP A 86 -9.67 -2.44 -0.71
C ASP A 86 -10.39 -3.43 -1.65
N PRO A 87 -11.56 -3.96 -1.24
CA PRO A 87 -12.40 -4.78 -2.10
C PRO A 87 -13.06 -3.94 -3.21
N THR A 88 -13.38 -4.62 -4.29
CA THR A 88 -14.36 -4.24 -5.31
C THR A 88 -15.33 -5.41 -5.49
N GLU A 89 -16.34 -5.27 -6.34
CA GLU A 89 -17.37 -6.31 -6.51
C GLU A 89 -16.80 -7.71 -6.79
N ASN A 90 -15.79 -7.82 -7.66
CA ASN A 90 -15.25 -9.10 -8.13
C ASN A 90 -13.74 -9.28 -7.90
N ALA A 91 -13.12 -8.37 -7.15
CA ALA A 91 -11.69 -8.42 -6.88
C ALA A 91 -11.34 -7.71 -5.58
N VAL A 92 -10.11 -7.91 -5.13
CA VAL A 92 -9.48 -7.13 -4.07
C VAL A 92 -8.23 -6.48 -4.65
N ARG A 93 -8.07 -5.18 -4.43
CA ARG A 93 -6.94 -4.40 -4.93
C ARG A 93 -5.94 -4.17 -3.81
N ILE A 94 -4.68 -4.43 -4.07
CA ILE A 94 -3.54 -4.07 -3.22
C ILE A 94 -2.78 -2.94 -3.91
N TYR A 95 -2.55 -1.83 -3.24
CA TYR A 95 -1.90 -0.67 -3.85
C TYR A 95 -1.15 0.18 -2.83
N GLY A 96 -0.17 0.94 -3.31
CA GLY A 96 0.63 1.88 -2.50
C GLY A 96 0.25 3.33 -2.74
N LYS A 97 1.09 4.27 -2.32
CA LYS A 97 0.88 5.70 -2.62
C LYS A 97 1.06 6.03 -4.11
N TRP A 98 0.44 7.14 -4.53
CA TRP A 98 0.68 7.76 -5.83
C TRP A 98 2.12 8.26 -5.95
N LYS A 99 2.83 7.87 -7.00
CA LYS A 99 4.22 8.26 -7.30
C LYS A 99 4.28 9.17 -8.53
N ASN A 100 5.35 9.94 -8.67
CA ASN A 100 5.66 10.64 -9.93
C ASN A 100 6.36 9.67 -10.91
N ASN A 101 6.59 10.09 -12.15
CA ASN A 101 7.21 9.24 -13.18
C ASN A 101 8.63 8.76 -12.80
N PHE A 102 9.41 9.57 -12.08
CA PHE A 102 10.79 9.23 -11.70
C PHE A 102 10.86 8.16 -10.60
N GLU A 103 9.89 8.17 -9.68
CA GLU A 103 9.80 7.24 -8.56
C GLU A 103 8.96 6.00 -8.89
N PHE A 104 8.27 5.99 -10.02
CA PHE A 104 7.37 4.91 -10.38
C PHE A 104 8.15 3.63 -10.70
N GLY A 105 7.95 2.62 -9.85
CA GLY A 105 8.58 1.32 -9.96
C GLY A 105 8.10 0.42 -8.83
N ILE A 106 8.07 -0.88 -9.11
CA ILE A 106 7.79 -1.94 -8.15
C ILE A 106 9.05 -2.80 -8.05
N SER A 107 9.68 -2.77 -6.87
CA SER A 107 10.83 -3.64 -6.61
C SER A 107 10.37 -5.09 -6.45
N LYS A 108 11.31 -6.03 -6.53
CA LYS A 108 11.04 -7.45 -6.31
C LYS A 108 10.50 -7.69 -4.90
N GLU A 109 11.07 -7.03 -3.90
CA GLU A 109 10.68 -7.15 -2.50
C GLU A 109 9.26 -6.63 -2.26
N LEU A 110 8.90 -5.50 -2.89
CA LEU A 110 7.54 -4.96 -2.81
C LEU A 110 6.53 -5.89 -3.50
N PHE A 111 6.91 -6.49 -4.62
CA PHE A 111 6.09 -7.51 -5.29
C PHE A 111 5.86 -8.74 -4.39
N GLU A 112 6.91 -9.25 -3.73
CA GLU A 112 6.81 -10.39 -2.81
C GLU A 112 5.89 -10.07 -1.61
N ILE A 113 5.92 -8.83 -1.10
CA ILE A 113 4.98 -8.36 -0.07
C ILE A 113 3.54 -8.42 -0.60
N TYR A 114 3.29 -7.91 -1.80
CA TYR A 114 1.95 -7.94 -2.40
C TYR A 114 1.47 -9.36 -2.71
N ASP A 115 2.34 -10.24 -3.17
CA ASP A 115 2.02 -11.64 -3.42
C ASP A 115 1.64 -12.38 -2.13
N LYS A 116 2.37 -12.11 -1.04
CA LYS A 116 2.06 -12.66 0.28
C LYS A 116 0.71 -12.18 0.81
N ILE A 117 0.41 -10.89 0.68
CA ILE A 117 -0.93 -10.35 1.00
C ILE A 117 -2.01 -11.00 0.12
N ALA A 118 -1.73 -11.21 -1.17
CA ALA A 118 -2.64 -11.88 -2.08
C ALA A 118 -2.93 -13.33 -1.67
N GLY A 119 -1.94 -14.04 -1.13
CA GLY A 119 -2.11 -15.37 -0.52
C GLY A 119 -3.15 -15.36 0.61
N HIS A 120 -3.03 -14.42 1.55
CA HIS A 120 -3.99 -14.25 2.65
C HIS A 120 -5.39 -13.88 2.15
N ILE A 121 -5.48 -12.99 1.16
CA ILE A 121 -6.77 -12.66 0.53
C ILE A 121 -7.42 -13.91 -0.07
N LYS A 122 -6.65 -14.78 -0.74
CA LYS A 122 -7.20 -16.00 -1.35
C LYS A 122 -7.67 -17.02 -0.30
N ALA A 123 -6.96 -17.13 0.82
CA ALA A 123 -7.26 -18.09 1.88
C ALA A 123 -8.47 -17.71 2.76
N LEU A 124 -8.78 -16.41 2.87
CA LEU A 124 -9.89 -15.89 3.67
C LEU A 124 -11.28 -16.36 3.22
#